data_AF-A0A9Q0LJJ7-F1
#
_entry.id   AF-A0A9Q0LJJ7-F1
#
_cell.length_a   1.000
_cell.length_b   1.000
_cell.length_c   1.000
_cell.angle_alpha   90.00
_cell.angle_beta   90.00
_cell.angle_gamma   90.00
#
_symmetry.space_group_name_H-M   'P 1'
#
loop_
_entity.id
_entity.type
_entity.pdbx_description
1 polymer ?
#
loop_
_entity_poly.entity_id
_entity_poly.type
_entity_poly.pdbx_seq_one_letter_code
_entity_poly.pdbx_strand_id
1 'polypeptide(L)'
;MLSQECRKQIQNKRKNLINQLRQSVQSQESQNIKSNFLQQIVNDEISRMTESENYEFDISDDEYLELMLHLEESLEKELKEKEDLIKYQQLEEMEKEEIDAAVTFWIESPVICPSCKQGYLNEENLSFNCQNCSFYIKNSTGISLSDFQKSLENMIQTHRSTNCSAELQFNGNENLRVYCQECGLDETINF
;
A
#
# COMPACT_ATOMS: atom_id res chain seq x y z
N MET A 1 -0.24 14.35 -11.14
CA MET A 1 -0.75 15.42 -10.25
C MET A 1 0.20 15.78 -9.10
N LEU A 2 0.91 14.81 -8.48
CA LEU A 2 1.87 15.04 -7.37
C LEU A 2 3.02 16.03 -7.66
N SER A 3 3.52 16.09 -8.91
CA SER A 3 4.59 17.02 -9.31
C SER A 3 4.18 18.50 -9.23
N GLN A 4 2.91 18.83 -9.51
CA GLN A 4 2.41 20.21 -9.41
C GLN A 4 2.19 20.62 -7.95
N GLU A 5 1.73 19.69 -7.11
CA GLU A 5 1.54 19.91 -5.68
C GLU A 5 2.88 20.16 -4.98
N CYS A 6 3.91 19.38 -5.32
CA CYS A 6 5.27 19.56 -4.81
C CYS A 6 5.86 20.92 -5.22
N ARG A 7 5.69 21.35 -6.48
CA ARG A 7 6.11 22.68 -6.93
C ARG A 7 5.41 23.81 -6.16
N LYS A 8 4.11 23.68 -5.91
CA LYS A 8 3.35 24.65 -5.09
C LYS A 8 3.84 24.68 -3.65
N GLN A 9 4.14 23.52 -3.05
CA GLN A 9 4.69 23.44 -1.70
C GLN A 9 6.05 24.14 -1.59
N ILE A 10 6.93 23.96 -2.57
CA ILE A 10 8.23 24.63 -2.62
C ILE A 10 8.06 26.15 -2.76
N GLN A 11 7.18 26.61 -3.64
CA GLN A 11 6.91 28.04 -3.80
C GLN A 11 6.32 28.67 -2.53
N ASN A 12 5.43 27.96 -1.84
CA ASN A 12 4.83 28.42 -0.59
C ASN A 12 5.86 28.44 0.56
N LYS A 13 6.74 27.42 0.65
CA LYS A 13 7.84 27.40 1.62
C LYS A 13 8.82 28.56 1.39
N ARG A 14 9.20 28.84 0.13
CA ARG A 14 10.04 30.00 -0.22
C ARG A 14 9.39 31.32 0.21
N LYS A 15 8.10 31.52 -0.09
CA LYS A 15 7.36 32.72 0.33
C LYS A 15 7.28 32.85 1.85
N ASN A 16 7.05 31.76 2.57
CA ASN A 16 6.99 31.77 4.03
C ASN A 16 8.34 32.07 4.66
N LEU A 17 9.44 31.51 4.17
CA LEU A 17 10.79 31.80 4.67
C LEU A 17 11.18 33.26 4.41
N ILE A 18 10.88 33.79 3.22
CA ILE A 18 11.10 35.20 2.90
C ILE A 18 10.25 36.11 3.79
N ASN A 19 8.99 35.73 4.05
CA ASN A 19 8.12 36.49 4.95
C ASN A 19 8.56 36.38 6.41
N GLN A 20 9.09 35.24 6.85
CA GLN A 20 9.65 35.07 8.19
C GLN A 20 10.93 35.89 8.37
N LEU A 21 11.82 35.92 7.37
CA LEU A 21 12.98 36.81 7.33
C LEU A 21 12.56 38.29 7.37
N ARG A 22 11.53 38.68 6.61
CA ARG A 22 10.97 40.05 6.68
C ARG A 22 10.32 40.35 8.03
N GLN A 23 9.62 39.39 8.62
CA GLN A 23 8.96 39.56 9.91
C GLN A 23 9.94 39.56 11.08
N SER A 24 11.03 38.79 11.03
CA SER A 24 12.11 38.86 12.03
C SER A 24 12.86 40.18 11.96
N VAL A 25 12.91 40.81 10.78
CA VAL A 25 13.41 42.19 10.62
C VAL A 25 12.38 43.22 11.11
N GLN A 26 11.08 42.91 11.09
CA GLN A 26 10.00 43.84 11.49
C GLN A 26 9.52 43.70 12.95
N SER A 27 9.92 42.66 13.69
CA SER A 27 9.40 42.39 15.04
C SER A 27 10.12 43.13 16.18
N GLN A 28 10.95 44.13 15.86
CA GLN A 28 11.49 45.08 16.84
C GLN A 28 10.80 46.45 16.86
N GLU A 29 9.56 46.58 16.37
CA GLU A 29 8.78 47.82 16.50
C GLU A 29 7.29 47.41 16.62
N SER A 30 6.48 47.72 17.63
CA SER A 30 6.37 48.91 18.47
C SER A 30 5.30 48.73 19.57
N GLN A 31 5.46 49.40 20.72
CA GLN A 31 4.34 49.99 21.48
C GLN A 31 4.35 51.53 21.34
N ASN A 32 4.01 51.94 20.11
CA ASN A 32 3.09 52.98 19.64
C ASN A 32 3.00 54.45 20.15
N ILE A 33 3.85 55.00 21.04
CA ILE A 33 3.89 56.49 21.21
C ILE A 33 5.31 57.08 21.23
N LYS A 34 6.34 56.27 21.57
CA LYS A 34 7.76 56.62 21.31
C LYS A 34 8.18 56.45 19.84
N SER A 35 7.24 56.00 19.00
CA SER A 35 7.46 55.50 17.64
C SER A 35 7.95 56.58 16.66
N ASN A 36 7.46 57.81 16.71
CA ASN A 36 7.89 58.83 15.73
C ASN A 36 9.32 59.34 15.96
N PHE A 37 9.75 59.48 17.22
CA PHE A 37 11.12 59.93 17.54
C PHE A 37 12.13 58.80 17.36
N LEU A 38 11.77 57.57 17.75
CA LEU A 38 12.58 56.40 17.46
C LEU A 38 12.63 56.12 15.95
N GLN A 39 11.53 56.30 15.20
CA GLN A 39 11.56 56.21 13.73
C GLN A 39 12.47 57.26 13.12
N GLN A 40 12.53 58.48 13.65
CA GLN A 40 13.49 59.45 13.17
C GLN A 40 14.93 59.03 13.44
N ILE A 41 15.23 58.54 14.64
CA ILE A 41 16.57 58.05 14.98
C ILE A 41 16.93 56.80 14.16
N VAL A 42 15.99 55.88 14.00
CA VAL A 42 16.15 54.66 13.19
C VAL A 42 16.30 55.02 11.72
N ASN A 43 15.55 55.99 11.19
CA ASN A 43 15.70 56.44 9.81
C ASN A 43 17.01 57.21 9.59
N ASP A 44 17.47 58.00 10.56
CA ASP A 44 18.76 58.69 10.50
C ASP A 44 19.93 57.69 10.62
N GLU A 45 19.80 56.66 11.47
CA GLU A 45 20.80 55.62 11.62
C GLU A 45 20.79 54.65 10.42
N ILE A 46 19.61 54.30 9.88
CA ILE A 46 19.47 53.59 8.60
C ILE A 46 20.07 54.43 7.48
N SER A 47 19.85 55.75 7.44
CA SER A 47 20.46 56.63 6.44
C SER A 47 21.98 56.62 6.56
N ARG A 48 22.53 56.70 7.78
CA ARG A 48 23.97 56.55 8.04
C ARG A 48 24.51 55.18 7.68
N MET A 49 23.74 54.13 7.95
CA MET A 49 24.09 52.75 7.57
C MET A 49 24.07 52.62 6.05
N THR A 50 23.04 53.10 5.35
CA THR A 50 22.97 53.09 3.88
C THR A 50 24.01 53.99 3.20
N GLU A 51 24.40 55.11 3.83
CA GLU A 51 25.54 55.94 3.38
C GLU A 51 26.88 55.23 3.62
N SER A 52 26.93 54.29 4.58
CA SER A 52 28.07 53.39 4.81
C SER A 52 27.98 52.04 4.06
N GLU A 53 26.83 51.71 3.45
CA GLU A 53 26.58 50.49 2.67
C GLU A 53 26.97 50.66 1.20
N ASN A 54 28.16 51.20 0.96
CA ASN A 54 28.98 50.80 -0.19
C ASN A 54 29.79 49.53 0.16
N TYR A 55 29.25 48.66 1.01
CA TYR A 55 29.73 47.29 1.13
C TYR A 55 29.11 46.50 -0.01
N GLU A 56 29.77 46.56 -1.17
CA GLU A 56 29.75 45.44 -2.11
C GLU A 56 30.01 44.19 -1.27
N PHE A 57 29.03 43.29 -1.26
CA PHE A 57 29.21 41.95 -0.73
C PHE A 57 30.16 41.24 -1.70
N ASP A 58 31.46 41.49 -1.53
CA ASP A 58 32.55 40.98 -2.36
C ASP A 58 32.79 39.52 -2.00
N ILE A 59 31.81 38.67 -2.29
CA ILE A 59 32.04 37.23 -2.42
C ILE A 59 32.76 37.05 -3.73
N SER A 60 33.94 36.42 -3.68
CA SER A 60 34.66 36.09 -4.90
C SER A 60 33.83 35.16 -5.78
N ASP A 61 33.97 35.26 -7.10
CA ASP A 61 33.26 34.38 -8.03
C ASP A 61 33.45 32.89 -7.68
N ASP A 62 34.63 32.53 -7.14
CA ASP A 62 34.96 31.18 -6.68
C ASP A 62 34.14 30.75 -5.46
N GLU A 63 34.00 31.60 -4.44
CA GLU A 63 33.18 31.34 -3.24
C GLU A 63 31.68 31.27 -3.59
N TYR A 64 31.22 32.09 -4.55
CA TYR A 64 29.85 32.02 -5.06
C TYR A 64 29.59 30.69 -5.79
N LEU A 65 30.55 30.25 -6.60
CA LEU A 65 30.46 28.97 -7.33
C LEU A 65 30.45 27.78 -6.36
N GLU A 66 31.30 27.81 -5.33
CA GLU A 66 31.36 26.76 -4.30
C GLU A 66 30.05 26.68 -3.50
N LEU A 67 29.47 27.83 -3.14
CA LEU A 67 28.17 27.88 -2.48
C LEU A 67 27.05 27.32 -3.37
N MET A 68 27.05 27.64 -4.66
CA MET A 68 26.06 27.12 -5.61
C MET A 68 26.18 25.61 -5.79
N LEU A 69 27.40 25.08 -5.93
CA LEU A 69 27.64 23.63 -6.02
C LEU A 69 27.16 22.91 -4.76
N HIS A 70 27.47 23.45 -3.57
CA HIS A 70 27.02 22.85 -2.32
C HIS A 70 25.48 22.83 -2.21
N LEU A 71 24.83 23.89 -2.69
CA LEU A 71 23.37 23.98 -2.71
C LEU A 71 22.75 22.95 -3.67
N GLU A 72 23.33 22.78 -4.85
CA GLU A 72 22.91 21.77 -5.83
C GLU A 72 23.07 20.35 -5.28
N GLU A 73 24.23 20.01 -4.72
CA GLU A 73 24.46 18.70 -4.08
C GLU A 73 23.48 18.43 -2.94
N SER A 74 23.21 19.44 -2.10
CA SER A 74 22.25 19.30 -1.01
C SER A 74 20.83 19.06 -1.53
N LEU A 75 20.44 19.71 -2.62
CA LEU A 75 19.12 19.53 -3.24
C LEU A 75 19.00 18.16 -3.90
N GLU A 76 20.04 17.71 -4.62
CA GLU A 76 20.08 16.39 -5.24
C GLU A 76 19.98 15.28 -4.20
N LYS A 77 20.70 15.43 -3.08
CA LYS A 77 20.62 14.50 -1.95
C LYS A 77 19.21 14.43 -1.36
N GLU A 78 18.58 15.58 -1.10
CA GLU A 78 17.21 15.60 -0.56
C GLU A 78 16.18 15.00 -1.54
N LEU A 79 16.36 15.23 -2.85
CA LEU A 79 15.52 14.62 -3.87
C LEU A 79 15.67 13.09 -3.88
N LYS A 80 16.90 12.60 -3.85
CA LYS A 80 17.18 11.17 -3.83
C LYS A 80 16.60 10.49 -2.59
N GLU A 81 16.79 11.08 -1.41
CA GLU A 81 16.23 10.57 -0.15
C GLU A 81 14.69 10.46 -0.22
N LYS A 82 14.02 11.45 -0.84
CA LYS A 82 12.57 11.40 -1.03
C LYS A 82 12.14 10.34 -2.04
N GLU A 83 12.86 10.22 -3.15
CA GLU A 83 12.57 9.17 -4.15
C GLU A 83 12.70 7.78 -3.55
N ASP A 84 13.74 7.55 -2.74
CA ASP A 84 13.97 6.28 -2.07
C ASP A 84 12.90 6.02 -1.00
N LEU A 85 12.46 7.05 -0.26
CA LEU A 85 11.35 6.92 0.68
C LEU A 85 10.03 6.54 -0.02
N ILE A 86 9.73 7.15 -1.16
CA ILE A 86 8.52 6.83 -1.94
C ILE A 86 8.58 5.39 -2.44
N LYS A 87 9.73 4.94 -2.97
CA LYS A 87 9.90 3.54 -3.40
C LYS A 87 9.71 2.58 -2.24
N TYR A 88 10.27 2.90 -1.07
CA TYR A 88 10.12 2.06 0.11
C TYR A 88 8.64 1.93 0.52
N GLN A 89 7.91 3.05 0.56
CA GLN A 89 6.47 3.04 0.87
C GLN A 89 5.65 2.22 -0.13
N GLN A 90 5.99 2.31 -1.43
CA GLN A 90 5.33 1.51 -2.46
C GLN A 90 5.61 0.01 -2.29
N LEU A 91 6.85 -0.36 -1.95
CA LEU A 91 7.21 -1.75 -1.65
C LEU A 91 6.45 -2.29 -0.44
N GLU A 92 6.38 -1.49 0.63
CA GLU A 92 5.63 -1.84 1.84
C GLU A 92 4.12 -2.02 1.57
N GLU A 93 3.54 -1.14 0.75
CA GLU A 93 2.12 -1.24 0.36
C GLU A 93 1.84 -2.52 -0.47
N MET A 94 2.71 -2.83 -1.44
CA MET A 94 2.59 -4.08 -2.22
C MET A 94 2.76 -5.33 -1.35
N GLU A 95 3.75 -5.34 -0.45
CA GLU A 95 3.97 -6.47 0.47
C GLU A 95 2.75 -6.67 1.38
N LYS A 96 2.16 -5.58 1.87
CA LYS A 96 0.94 -5.64 2.68
C LYS A 96 -0.24 -6.22 1.88
N GLU A 97 -0.44 -5.80 0.63
CA GLU A 97 -1.49 -6.34 -0.23
C GLU A 97 -1.33 -7.85 -0.47
N GLU A 98 -0.09 -8.31 -0.70
CA GLU A 98 0.21 -9.74 -0.84
C GLU A 98 -0.09 -10.53 0.44
N ILE A 99 0.29 -9.99 1.60
CA ILE A 99 0.01 -10.61 2.90
C ILE A 99 -1.51 -10.66 3.16
N ASP A 100 -2.23 -9.56 2.93
CA ASP A 100 -3.67 -9.50 3.15
C ASP A 100 -4.42 -10.50 2.23
N ALA A 101 -3.98 -10.63 0.97
CA ALA A 101 -4.52 -11.62 0.04
C ALA A 101 -4.25 -13.06 0.51
N ALA A 102 -3.02 -13.35 0.96
CA ALA A 102 -2.67 -14.67 1.49
C ALA A 102 -3.46 -14.99 2.76
N VAL A 103 -3.57 -14.05 3.69
CA VAL A 103 -4.35 -14.21 4.94
C VAL A 103 -5.82 -14.48 4.62
N THR A 104 -6.40 -13.74 3.67
CA THR A 104 -7.78 -13.97 3.22
C THR A 104 -7.96 -15.38 2.69
N PHE A 105 -7.05 -15.83 1.81
CA PHE A 105 -7.06 -17.20 1.29
C PHE A 105 -6.99 -18.27 2.38
N TRP A 106 -6.17 -18.08 3.42
CA TRP A 106 -6.08 -19.03 4.54
C TRP A 106 -7.28 -19.00 5.48
N ILE A 107 -7.84 -17.81 5.76
CA ILE A 107 -9.04 -17.65 6.61
C ILE A 107 -10.23 -18.37 5.94
N GLU A 108 -10.35 -18.28 4.63
CA GLU A 108 -11.43 -18.91 3.86
C GLU A 108 -11.33 -20.44 3.80
N SER A 109 -10.28 -21.06 4.38
CA SER A 109 -10.10 -22.51 4.49
C SER A 109 -10.30 -23.22 3.14
N PRO A 110 -9.31 -23.13 2.24
CA PRO A 110 -9.48 -23.52 0.86
C PRO A 110 -9.68 -25.05 0.76
N VAL A 111 -10.77 -25.47 0.11
CA VAL A 111 -11.13 -26.88 -0.01
C VAL A 111 -10.39 -27.50 -1.19
N ILE A 112 -9.59 -28.53 -0.93
CA ILE A 112 -8.88 -29.27 -1.97
C ILE A 112 -9.88 -30.00 -2.86
N CYS A 113 -9.70 -29.91 -4.18
CA CYS A 113 -10.54 -30.60 -5.15
C CYS A 113 -10.45 -32.12 -4.94
N PRO A 114 -11.58 -32.81 -4.67
CA PRO A 114 -11.56 -34.24 -4.37
C PRO A 114 -11.24 -35.11 -5.58
N SER A 115 -11.37 -34.57 -6.80
CA SER A 115 -11.11 -35.31 -8.04
C SER A 115 -9.64 -35.30 -8.44
N CYS A 116 -8.99 -34.13 -8.50
CA CYS A 116 -7.59 -34.02 -8.92
C CYS A 116 -6.59 -33.98 -7.76
N LYS A 117 -7.03 -33.60 -6.55
CA LYS A 117 -6.20 -33.43 -5.33
C LYS A 117 -5.02 -32.46 -5.49
N GLN A 118 -5.05 -31.64 -6.52
CA GLN A 118 -3.99 -30.69 -6.88
C GLN A 118 -4.47 -29.24 -6.86
N GLY A 119 -5.73 -29.00 -7.20
CA GLY A 119 -6.35 -27.67 -7.18
C GLY A 119 -7.25 -27.47 -5.97
N TYR A 120 -7.69 -26.23 -5.77
CA TYR A 120 -8.71 -25.85 -4.80
C TYR A 120 -10.06 -25.64 -5.49
N LEU A 121 -11.14 -25.85 -4.74
CA LEU A 121 -12.48 -25.55 -5.17
C LEU A 121 -12.79 -24.07 -4.93
N ASN A 122 -13.43 -23.46 -5.91
CA ASN A 122 -14.01 -22.13 -5.79
C ASN A 122 -15.52 -22.23 -5.76
N GLU A 123 -16.15 -21.35 -4.98
CA GLU A 123 -17.60 -21.18 -4.95
C GLU A 123 -18.00 -19.99 -5.82
N GLU A 124 -18.70 -20.25 -6.91
CA GLU A 124 -19.18 -19.21 -7.83
C GLU A 124 -20.62 -19.51 -8.27
N ASN A 125 -21.51 -18.53 -8.18
CA ASN A 125 -22.88 -18.60 -8.73
C ASN A 125 -23.64 -19.89 -8.38
N LEU A 126 -23.63 -20.31 -7.10
CA LEU A 126 -24.23 -21.57 -6.66
C LEU A 126 -23.64 -22.79 -7.39
N SER A 127 -22.32 -22.81 -7.55
CA SER A 127 -21.58 -23.96 -8.07
C SER A 127 -20.20 -24.04 -7.44
N PHE A 128 -19.67 -25.26 -7.38
CA PHE A 128 -18.30 -25.53 -6.97
C PHE A 128 -17.50 -25.99 -8.18
N ASN A 129 -16.40 -25.30 -8.47
CA ASN A 129 -15.54 -25.61 -9.62
C ASN A 129 -14.07 -25.69 -9.21
N CYS A 130 -13.29 -26.47 -9.95
CA CYS A 130 -11.84 -26.53 -9.79
C CYS A 130 -11.17 -25.91 -11.01
N GLN A 131 -10.20 -25.02 -10.82
CA GLN A 131 -9.46 -24.43 -11.94
C GLN A 131 -8.44 -25.40 -12.58
N ASN A 132 -7.95 -26.38 -11.82
CA ASN A 132 -6.91 -27.31 -12.28
C ASN A 132 -7.46 -28.55 -13.02
N CYS A 133 -8.77 -28.77 -13.02
CA CYS A 133 -9.39 -29.92 -13.71
C CYS A 133 -10.83 -29.63 -14.11
N SER A 134 -11.51 -30.57 -14.77
CA SER A 134 -12.90 -30.41 -15.22
C SER A 134 -13.94 -30.69 -14.13
N PHE A 135 -13.60 -30.58 -12.84
CA PHE A 135 -14.53 -30.84 -11.76
C PHE A 135 -15.53 -29.69 -11.62
N TYR A 136 -16.82 -30.01 -11.73
CA TYR A 136 -17.91 -29.05 -11.62
C TYR A 136 -19.12 -29.68 -10.93
N ILE A 137 -19.65 -29.00 -9.92
CA ILE A 137 -20.87 -29.39 -9.21
C ILE A 137 -21.79 -28.20 -9.08
N LYS A 138 -23.06 -28.40 -9.37
CA LYS A 138 -24.11 -27.43 -9.11
C LYS A 138 -24.52 -27.53 -7.64
N ASN A 139 -24.57 -26.38 -6.96
CA ASN A 139 -24.97 -26.24 -5.57
C ASN A 139 -26.41 -25.71 -5.49
N SER A 140 -27.38 -26.56 -5.81
CA SER A 140 -28.80 -26.22 -5.87
C SER A 140 -29.42 -26.01 -4.48
N THR A 141 -28.78 -26.52 -3.42
CA THR A 141 -29.19 -26.40 -2.02
C THR A 141 -28.59 -25.16 -1.34
N GLY A 142 -27.58 -24.54 -1.95
CA GLY A 142 -26.95 -23.32 -1.44
C GLY A 142 -26.10 -23.55 -0.18
N ILE A 143 -25.50 -24.74 -0.04
CA ILE A 143 -24.57 -25.02 1.06
C ILE A 143 -23.24 -24.29 0.87
N SER A 144 -22.52 -24.01 1.94
CA SER A 144 -21.19 -23.40 1.83
C SER A 144 -20.14 -24.42 1.37
N LEU A 145 -19.03 -23.93 0.80
CA LEU A 145 -17.85 -24.73 0.48
C LEU A 145 -17.31 -25.51 1.72
N SER A 146 -17.41 -24.93 2.91
CA SER A 146 -17.05 -25.59 4.18
C SER A 146 -17.98 -26.76 4.52
N ASP A 147 -19.29 -26.62 4.29
CA ASP A 147 -20.23 -27.72 4.54
C ASP A 147 -20.11 -28.82 3.49
N PHE A 148 -19.75 -28.46 2.26
CA PHE A 148 -19.39 -29.42 1.23
C PHE A 148 -18.14 -30.23 1.65
N GLN A 149 -17.11 -29.57 2.19
CA GLN A 149 -15.93 -30.26 2.72
C GLN A 149 -16.29 -31.25 3.84
N LYS A 150 -17.07 -30.83 4.84
CA LYS A 150 -17.53 -31.72 5.91
C LYS A 150 -18.30 -32.91 5.36
N SER A 151 -19.10 -32.69 4.31
CA SER A 151 -19.84 -33.77 3.65
C SER A 151 -18.89 -34.78 3.02
N LEU A 152 -17.85 -34.34 2.31
CA LEU A 152 -16.82 -35.23 1.75
C LEU A 152 -16.09 -36.02 2.83
N GLU A 153 -15.67 -35.35 3.92
CA GLU A 153 -15.00 -35.99 5.04
C GLU A 153 -15.87 -37.07 5.69
N ASN A 154 -17.16 -36.78 5.89
CA ASN A 154 -18.14 -37.74 6.41
C ASN A 154 -18.31 -38.96 5.49
N MET A 155 -18.34 -38.76 4.16
CA MET A 155 -18.41 -39.87 3.20
C MET A 155 -17.17 -40.76 3.30
N ILE A 156 -15.97 -40.15 3.37
CA ILE A 156 -14.71 -40.88 3.50
C ILE A 156 -14.67 -41.66 4.82
N GLN A 157 -15.08 -41.05 5.94
CA GLN A 157 -15.13 -41.71 7.24
C GLN A 157 -16.13 -42.87 7.25
N THR A 158 -17.31 -42.67 6.67
CA THR A 158 -18.35 -43.70 6.56
C THR A 158 -17.84 -44.88 5.73
N HIS A 159 -17.20 -44.62 4.59
CA HIS A 159 -16.58 -45.67 3.78
C HIS A 159 -15.48 -46.43 4.54
N ARG A 160 -14.63 -45.75 5.32
CA ARG A 160 -13.61 -46.43 6.13
C ARG A 160 -14.23 -47.30 7.23
N SER A 161 -15.38 -46.89 7.77
CA SER A 161 -16.10 -47.66 8.81
C SER A 161 -16.67 -48.98 8.29
N THR A 162 -16.81 -49.16 6.98
CA THR A 162 -17.22 -50.45 6.37
C THR A 162 -16.05 -51.42 6.15
N ASN A 163 -14.89 -51.16 6.78
CA ASN A 163 -13.64 -51.92 6.64
C ASN A 163 -13.03 -51.94 5.23
N CYS A 164 -13.38 -50.96 4.38
CA CYS A 164 -12.70 -50.78 3.09
C CYS A 164 -11.54 -49.79 3.23
N SER A 165 -10.32 -50.25 2.89
CA SER A 165 -9.10 -49.42 2.91
C SER A 165 -8.83 -48.67 1.61
N ALA A 166 -9.61 -48.95 0.55
CA ALA A 166 -9.46 -48.28 -0.74
C ALA A 166 -9.76 -46.79 -0.65
N GLU A 167 -9.18 -46.04 -1.57
CA GLU A 167 -9.42 -44.61 -1.68
C GLU A 167 -10.69 -44.33 -2.50
N LEU A 168 -11.60 -43.54 -1.94
CA LEU A 168 -12.79 -43.07 -2.65
C LEU A 168 -12.40 -42.19 -3.84
N GLN A 169 -13.09 -42.41 -4.94
CA GLN A 169 -12.96 -41.61 -6.15
C GLN A 169 -14.16 -40.69 -6.28
N PHE A 170 -13.89 -39.44 -6.69
CA PHE A 170 -14.89 -38.40 -6.81
C PHE A 170 -14.90 -37.84 -8.23
N ASN A 171 -16.09 -37.74 -8.81
CA ASN A 171 -16.31 -37.12 -10.11
C ASN A 171 -17.45 -36.12 -10.01
N GLY A 172 -17.20 -34.88 -10.42
CA GLY A 172 -18.20 -33.81 -10.45
C GLY A 172 -18.56 -33.49 -11.88
N ASN A 173 -19.82 -33.76 -12.25
CA ASN A 173 -20.41 -33.33 -13.53
C ASN A 173 -21.89 -33.00 -13.28
N GLU A 174 -22.14 -31.78 -12.80
CA GLU A 174 -23.41 -31.27 -12.24
C GLU A 174 -23.75 -31.83 -10.86
N ASN A 175 -23.61 -33.14 -10.66
CA ASN A 175 -23.78 -33.81 -9.37
C ASN A 175 -22.47 -34.47 -8.92
N LEU A 176 -22.33 -34.76 -7.62
CA LEU A 176 -21.17 -35.50 -7.11
C LEU A 176 -21.40 -37.00 -7.27
N ARG A 177 -20.58 -37.68 -8.07
CA ARG A 177 -20.50 -39.13 -8.05
C ARG A 177 -19.33 -39.59 -7.18
N VAL A 178 -19.61 -40.49 -6.25
CA VAL A 178 -18.64 -41.08 -5.32
C VAL A 178 -18.61 -42.57 -5.55
N TYR A 179 -17.44 -43.13 -5.81
CA TYR A 179 -17.33 -44.56 -6.05
C TYR A 179 -16.05 -45.18 -5.49
N CYS A 180 -16.13 -46.48 -5.21
CA CYS A 180 -15.01 -47.31 -4.78
C CYS A 180 -14.95 -48.58 -5.63
N GLN A 181 -13.79 -48.83 -6.23
CA GLN A 181 -13.60 -50.01 -7.09
C GLN A 181 -13.45 -51.32 -6.30
N GLU A 182 -13.10 -51.27 -5.02
CA GLU A 182 -12.89 -52.48 -4.20
C GLU A 182 -14.15 -52.97 -3.49
N CYS A 183 -14.93 -52.07 -2.89
CA CYS A 183 -16.16 -52.45 -2.18
C CYS A 183 -17.43 -52.29 -3.03
N GLY A 184 -17.30 -51.72 -4.24
CA GLY A 184 -18.42 -51.52 -5.16
C GLY A 184 -19.37 -50.39 -4.77
N LEU A 185 -18.98 -49.50 -3.86
CA LEU A 185 -19.73 -48.28 -3.56
C LEU A 185 -19.86 -47.44 -4.84
N ASP A 186 -21.07 -47.00 -5.16
CA ASP A 186 -21.35 -46.07 -6.26
C ASP A 186 -22.60 -45.25 -5.91
N GLU A 187 -22.39 -44.02 -5.49
CA GLU A 187 -23.44 -43.11 -5.05
C GLU A 187 -23.36 -41.80 -5.84
N THR A 188 -24.52 -41.21 -6.10
CA THR A 188 -24.63 -39.87 -6.69
C THR A 188 -25.36 -38.95 -5.73
N ILE A 189 -24.72 -37.86 -5.36
CA ILE A 189 -25.18 -36.90 -4.38
C ILE A 189 -25.41 -35.56 -5.07
N ASN A 190 -26.58 -34.99 -4.83
CA ASN A 190 -26.95 -33.67 -5.32
C ASN A 190 -26.75 -32.67 -4.19
N PHE A 191 -26.12 -31.56 -4.52
CA PHE A 191 -25.95 -30.42 -3.65
C PHE A 191 -26.71 -29.23 -4.20
#